data_AF-A0A661EUD5-F1
#
_entry.id   AF-A0A661EUD5-F1
#
_cell.length_a   1.000
_cell.length_b   1.000
_cell.length_c   1.000
_cell.angle_alpha   90.00
_cell.angle_beta   90.00
_cell.angle_gamma   90.00
#
_symmetry.space_group_name_H-M   'P 1'
#
loop_
_entity.id
_entity.type
_entity.pdbx_description
1 polymer ?
#
loop_
_entity_poly.entity_id
_entity_poly.type
_entity_poly.pdbx_seq_one_letter_code
_entity_poly.pdbx_strand_id
1 'polypeptide(L)'
;MDDLQKATAQAIVNIFETGSARGEYGKVTLLPGDTGHLTYGRAQTTLASGNLFLLINSYVNAIGCEFGDELSAFLQRLDDRDNSMDHEVKFSRFLRMAGDDPVMIRVQYSFFDNVY
;
A
#
# COMPACT_ATOMS: atom_id res chain seq x y z
N MET A 1 -12.59 19.35 -13.43
CA MET A 1 -11.38 18.75 -14.01
C MET A 1 -11.79 17.47 -14.70
N ASP A 2 -11.31 17.29 -15.92
CA ASP A 2 -11.45 16.04 -16.67
C ASP A 2 -10.60 14.92 -16.03
N ASP A 3 -11.01 13.66 -16.14
CA ASP A 3 -10.33 12.52 -15.50
C ASP A 3 -8.90 12.35 -16.02
N LEU A 4 -8.69 12.67 -17.30
CA LEU A 4 -7.36 12.69 -17.91
C LEU A 4 -6.47 13.77 -17.28
N GLN A 5 -7.03 14.93 -16.94
CA GLN A 5 -6.29 16.02 -16.30
C GLN A 5 -5.87 15.65 -14.88
N LYS A 6 -6.73 14.97 -14.13
CA LYS A 6 -6.39 14.43 -12.80
C LYS A 6 -5.28 13.39 -12.87
N ALA A 7 -5.42 12.42 -13.77
CA ALA A 7 -4.39 11.38 -13.97
C ALA A 7 -3.04 11.98 -14.40
N THR A 8 -3.07 12.99 -15.28
CA THR A 8 -1.87 13.68 -15.75
C THR A 8 -1.20 14.48 -14.63
N ALA A 9 -1.97 15.25 -13.85
CA ALA A 9 -1.44 15.99 -12.72
C ALA A 9 -0.81 15.06 -11.67
N GLN A 10 -1.46 13.92 -11.40
CA GLN A 10 -0.95 12.93 -10.46
C GLN A 10 0.34 12.26 -10.95
N ALA A 11 0.42 11.96 -12.25
CA ALA A 11 1.64 11.42 -12.85
C ALA A 11 2.83 12.39 -12.73
N ILE A 12 2.60 13.70 -12.90
CA ILE A 12 3.63 14.73 -12.74
C ILE A 12 4.13 14.75 -11.29
N VAL A 13 3.23 14.76 -10.30
CA VAL A 13 3.59 14.73 -8.88
C VAL A 13 4.41 13.47 -8.56
N ASN A 14 3.95 12.30 -9.02
CA ASN A 14 4.65 11.04 -8.79
C ASN A 14 6.08 11.05 -9.38
N ILE A 15 6.30 11.68 -10.54
CA ILE A 15 7.65 11.81 -11.13
C ILE A 15 8.56 12.63 -10.22
N PHE A 16 8.07 13.74 -9.65
CA PHE A 16 8.90 14.56 -8.75
C PHE A 16 9.16 13.89 -7.40
N GLU A 17 8.22 13.12 -6.88
CA GLU A 17 8.34 12.44 -5.57
C GLU A 17 9.15 11.14 -5.64
N THR A 18 9.04 10.41 -6.76
CA THR A 18 9.51 9.03 -6.85
C THR A 18 10.37 8.74 -8.08
N GLY A 19 10.52 9.71 -8.99
CA GLY A 19 11.18 9.49 -10.28
C GLY A 19 10.35 8.65 -11.27
N SER A 20 9.10 8.29 -10.93
CA SER A 20 8.24 7.42 -11.74
C SER A 20 6.85 8.02 -11.92
N ALA A 21 6.33 7.98 -13.17
CA ALA A 21 4.97 8.42 -13.48
C ALA A 21 3.88 7.61 -12.77
N ARG A 22 4.17 6.35 -12.41
CA ARG A 22 3.20 5.49 -11.73
C ARG A 22 3.18 5.72 -10.21
N GLY A 23 4.24 6.22 -9.58
CA GLY A 23 4.39 6.19 -8.12
C GLY A 23 4.78 4.79 -7.63
N GLU A 24 5.20 4.66 -6.37
CA GLU A 24 5.74 3.40 -5.83
C GLU A 24 4.71 2.62 -5.00
N TYR A 25 3.65 2.09 -5.63
CA TYR A 25 2.59 1.32 -4.92
C TYR A 25 3.10 0.05 -4.24
N GLY A 26 4.21 -0.52 -4.70
CA GLY A 26 4.85 -1.68 -4.09
C GLY A 26 5.93 -1.33 -3.06
N LYS A 27 6.14 -0.05 -2.73
CA LYS A 27 7.22 0.35 -1.83
C LYS A 27 6.97 -0.18 -0.43
N VAL A 28 7.94 -0.93 0.09
CA VAL A 28 7.98 -1.39 1.47
C VAL A 28 9.19 -0.75 2.14
N THR A 29 8.97 0.00 3.22
CA THR A 29 9.99 0.76 3.92
C THR A 29 9.99 0.41 5.41
N LEU A 30 11.18 0.37 6.00
CA LEU A 30 11.40 0.38 7.44
C LEU A 30 12.38 1.50 7.73
N LEU A 31 11.98 2.47 8.53
CA LEU A 31 12.82 3.62 8.89
C LEU A 31 13.42 3.38 10.28
N PRO A 32 14.76 3.20 10.41
CA PRO A 32 15.39 3.02 11.71
C PRO A 32 15.12 4.22 12.63
N GLY A 33 14.61 3.95 13.83
CA GLY A 33 14.28 4.99 14.82
C GLY A 33 12.90 5.66 14.62
N ASP A 34 12.15 5.28 13.59
CA ASP A 34 10.74 5.67 13.44
C ASP A 34 9.83 4.71 14.21
N THR A 35 8.75 5.26 14.79
CA THR A 35 7.70 4.49 15.47
C THR A 35 6.62 3.98 14.51
N GLY A 36 6.70 4.35 13.22
CA GLY A 36 5.79 3.94 12.15
C GLY A 36 5.88 2.47 11.73
N HIS A 37 6.91 1.72 12.17
CA HIS A 37 7.09 0.31 11.81
C HIS A 37 7.02 0.08 10.28
N LEU A 38 6.64 -1.11 9.84
CA LEU A 38 6.48 -1.44 8.43
C LEU A 38 5.56 -0.44 7.72
N THR A 39 6.07 0.16 6.66
CA THR A 39 5.39 1.19 5.87
C THR A 39 5.24 0.76 4.42
N TYR A 40 4.05 0.97 3.84
CA TYR A 40 3.70 0.42 2.52
C TYR A 40 2.96 1.39 1.60
N GLY A 41 3.30 1.32 0.31
CA GLY A 41 2.53 1.89 -0.78
C GLY A 41 2.79 3.36 -1.05
N ARG A 42 2.08 3.93 -2.04
CA ARG A 42 2.34 5.29 -2.55
C ARG A 42 2.27 6.36 -1.46
N ALA A 43 1.27 6.27 -0.58
CA ALA A 43 1.07 7.23 0.50
C ALA A 43 1.74 6.80 1.82
N GLN A 44 2.59 5.77 1.79
CA GLN A 44 3.36 5.30 2.94
C GLN A 44 2.48 5.00 4.18
N THR A 45 1.54 4.07 4.00
CA THR A 45 0.65 3.56 5.05
C THR A 45 1.43 2.75 6.08
N THR A 46 1.26 3.05 7.37
CA THR A 46 2.06 2.44 8.44
C THR A 46 1.32 1.33 9.19
N LEU A 47 2.06 0.33 9.67
CA LEU A 47 1.56 -0.70 10.59
C LEU A 47 1.10 -0.07 11.91
N ALA A 48 1.89 0.84 12.47
CA ALA A 48 1.63 1.45 13.78
C ALA A 48 0.30 2.19 13.87
N SER A 49 -0.14 2.81 12.75
CA SER A 49 -1.42 3.52 12.69
C SER A 49 -2.64 2.58 12.61
N GLY A 50 -2.44 1.32 12.24
CA GLY A 50 -3.52 0.39 11.87
C GLY A 50 -4.06 0.62 10.45
N ASN A 51 -3.64 1.67 9.73
CA ASN A 51 -4.11 1.91 8.36
C ASN A 51 -3.60 0.84 7.39
N LEU A 52 -2.45 0.22 7.68
CA LEU A 52 -1.96 -0.89 6.86
C LEU A 52 -2.93 -2.07 6.89
N PHE A 53 -3.52 -2.39 8.05
CA PHE A 53 -4.59 -3.38 8.12
C PHE A 53 -5.78 -2.99 7.25
N LEU A 54 -6.28 -1.76 7.37
CA LEU A 54 -7.45 -1.30 6.62
C LEU A 54 -7.22 -1.35 5.10
N LEU A 55 -6.03 -0.96 4.64
CA LEU A 55 -5.66 -1.00 3.24
C LEU A 55 -5.60 -2.44 2.72
N ILE A 56 -4.90 -3.34 3.42
CA ILE A 56 -4.76 -4.73 3.00
C ILE A 56 -6.10 -5.46 3.08
N ASN A 57 -6.90 -5.21 4.12
CA ASN A 57 -8.27 -5.73 4.22
C ASN A 57 -9.15 -5.25 3.05
N SER A 58 -8.99 -4.01 2.60
CA SER A 58 -9.73 -3.51 1.42
C SER A 58 -9.29 -4.23 0.14
N TYR A 59 -8.00 -4.53 0.00
CA TYR A 59 -7.45 -5.23 -1.17
C TYR A 59 -7.89 -6.70 -1.24
N VAL A 60 -7.77 -7.46 -0.14
CA VAL A 60 -8.17 -8.88 -0.12
C VAL A 60 -9.67 -9.08 -0.36
N ASN A 61 -10.50 -8.08 -0.03
CA ASN A 61 -11.94 -8.09 -0.30
C ASN A 61 -12.29 -7.52 -1.68
N ALA A 62 -11.31 -7.01 -2.45
CA ALA A 62 -11.55 -6.49 -3.79
C ALA A 62 -11.63 -7.63 -4.81
N ILE A 63 -12.66 -7.57 -5.66
CA ILE A 63 -12.86 -8.56 -6.74
C ILE A 63 -11.66 -8.56 -7.69
N GLY A 64 -11.10 -9.75 -7.91
CA GLY A 64 -10.03 -9.99 -8.87
C GLY A 64 -8.63 -9.62 -8.37
N CYS A 65 -8.43 -9.42 -7.06
CA CYS A 65 -7.09 -9.29 -6.50
C CYS A 65 -6.25 -10.54 -6.74
N GLU A 66 -5.00 -10.36 -7.16
CA GLU A 66 -4.10 -11.48 -7.49
C GLU A 66 -3.52 -12.17 -6.25
N PHE A 67 -3.27 -11.42 -5.17
CA PHE A 67 -2.62 -11.91 -3.95
C PHE A 67 -3.55 -11.89 -2.72
N GLY A 68 -4.86 -11.97 -2.94
CA GLY A 68 -5.87 -11.88 -1.87
C GLY A 68 -5.70 -12.99 -0.84
N ASP A 69 -5.56 -14.24 -1.29
CA ASP A 69 -5.45 -15.41 -0.41
C ASP A 69 -4.16 -15.35 0.42
N GLU A 70 -3.02 -15.02 -0.20
CA GLU A 70 -1.74 -14.96 0.50
C GLU A 70 -1.66 -13.81 1.50
N LEU A 71 -2.22 -12.64 1.17
CA LEU A 71 -2.25 -11.50 2.08
C LEU A 71 -3.28 -11.67 3.20
N SER A 72 -4.36 -12.43 2.98
CA SER A 72 -5.39 -12.70 4.00
C SER A 72 -4.82 -13.36 5.25
N ALA A 73 -3.79 -14.21 5.09
CA ALA A 73 -3.13 -14.92 6.18
C ALA A 73 -2.43 -14.00 7.19
N PHE A 74 -2.18 -12.74 6.83
CA PHE A 74 -1.50 -11.76 7.68
C PHE A 74 -2.47 -10.76 8.34
N LEU A 75 -3.76 -10.75 7.99
CA LEU A 75 -4.71 -9.73 8.46
C LEU A 75 -4.80 -9.63 9.98
N GLN A 76 -4.85 -10.75 10.69
CA GLN A 76 -4.92 -10.73 12.15
C GLN A 76 -3.69 -10.06 12.76
N ARG A 77 -2.49 -10.39 12.26
CA ARG A 77 -1.23 -9.79 12.75
C ARG A 77 -1.15 -8.30 12.44
N LEU A 78 -1.73 -7.87 11.31
CA LEU A 78 -1.83 -6.44 10.97
C LEU A 78 -2.81 -5.70 11.89
N ASP A 79 -3.95 -6.32 12.22
CA ASP A 79 -4.95 -5.75 13.16
C ASP A 79 -4.38 -5.64 14.58
N ASP A 80 -3.65 -6.66 15.01
CA ASP A 80 -2.93 -6.70 16.30
C ASP A 80 -1.73 -5.74 16.35
N ARG A 81 -1.36 -5.12 15.20
CA ARG A 81 -0.16 -4.27 15.04
C ARG A 81 1.11 -4.97 15.51
N ASP A 82 1.25 -6.24 15.12
CA ASP A 82 2.38 -7.10 15.50
C ASP A 82 3.69 -6.58 14.89
N ASN A 83 4.55 -5.98 15.70
CA ASN A 83 5.84 -5.43 15.28
C ASN A 83 6.79 -6.45 14.66
N SER A 84 6.57 -7.77 14.85
CA SER A 84 7.37 -8.77 14.14
C SER A 84 7.13 -8.77 12.62
N MET A 85 6.04 -8.12 12.16
CA MET A 85 5.77 -7.89 10.74
C MET A 85 6.85 -7.03 10.06
N ASP A 86 7.64 -6.25 10.82
CA ASP A 86 8.79 -5.52 10.30
C ASP A 86 9.83 -6.44 9.63
N HIS A 87 9.87 -7.71 10.01
CA HIS A 87 10.84 -8.68 9.49
C HIS A 87 10.19 -9.86 8.78
N GLU A 88 8.88 -9.79 8.52
CA GLU A 88 8.15 -10.84 7.81
C GLU A 88 8.45 -10.76 6.30
N VAL A 89 9.42 -11.55 5.86
CA VAL A 89 9.92 -11.56 4.48
C VAL A 89 8.83 -11.97 3.49
N LYS A 90 7.97 -12.94 3.85
CA LYS A 90 6.91 -13.40 2.94
C LYS A 90 5.90 -12.30 2.70
N PHE A 91 5.46 -11.64 3.76
CA PHE A 91 4.52 -10.53 3.67
C PHE A 91 5.10 -9.39 2.83
N SER A 92 6.33 -8.96 3.12
CA SER A 92 7.01 -7.90 2.37
C SER A 92 7.15 -8.20 0.88
N ARG A 93 7.35 -9.48 0.53
CA ARG A 93 7.38 -9.93 -0.87
C ARG A 93 6.02 -9.78 -1.54
N PHE A 94 4.93 -10.24 -0.91
CA PHE A 94 3.59 -10.11 -1.46
C PHE A 94 3.15 -8.65 -1.58
N LEU A 95 3.50 -7.79 -0.63
CA LEU A 95 3.26 -6.35 -0.73
C LEU A 95 3.92 -5.73 -1.97
N ARG A 96 5.17 -6.08 -2.24
CA ARG A 96 5.90 -5.60 -3.44
C ARG A 96 5.23 -6.08 -4.72
N MET A 97 4.87 -7.36 -4.79
CA MET A 97 4.20 -7.95 -5.96
C MET A 97 2.80 -7.37 -6.17
N ALA A 98 2.03 -7.22 -5.09
CA ALA A 98 0.71 -6.60 -5.14
C ALA A 98 0.79 -5.14 -5.60
N GLY A 99 1.91 -4.43 -5.39
CA GLY A 99 2.10 -3.09 -5.93
C GLY A 99 1.98 -2.98 -7.46
N ASP A 100 2.20 -4.07 -8.19
CA ASP A 100 2.04 -4.14 -9.65
C ASP A 100 0.62 -4.59 -10.07
N ASP A 101 -0.20 -5.08 -9.14
CA ASP A 101 -1.59 -5.47 -9.39
C ASP A 101 -2.47 -4.22 -9.61
N PRO A 102 -3.15 -4.09 -10.78
CA PRO A 102 -4.09 -3.00 -11.03
C PRO A 102 -5.17 -2.83 -9.96
N VAL A 103 -5.59 -3.91 -9.29
CA VAL A 103 -6.55 -3.88 -8.18
C VAL A 103 -5.94 -3.19 -6.97
N MET A 104 -4.70 -3.49 -6.60
CA MET A 104 -4.00 -2.82 -5.49
C MET A 104 -3.79 -1.34 -5.79
N ILE A 105 -3.41 -1.00 -7.02
CA ILE A 105 -3.25 0.39 -7.45
C ILE A 105 -4.57 1.15 -7.24
N ARG A 106 -5.69 0.60 -7.72
CA ARG A 106 -7.02 1.19 -7.53
C ARG A 106 -7.39 1.30 -6.05
N VAL A 107 -7.13 0.27 -5.25
CA VAL A 107 -7.41 0.25 -3.81
C VAL A 107 -6.62 1.34 -3.10
N GLN A 108 -5.31 1.47 -3.36
CA GLN A 108 -4.51 2.56 -2.79
C GLN A 108 -5.02 3.93 -3.23
N TYR A 109 -5.40 4.11 -4.50
CA TYR A 109 -6.05 5.35 -4.94
C TYR A 109 -7.30 5.67 -4.13
N SER A 110 -8.27 4.74 -4.10
CA SER A 110 -9.53 4.95 -3.39
C SER A 110 -9.37 5.09 -1.88
N PHE A 111 -8.37 4.44 -1.29
CA PHE A 111 -8.10 4.53 0.15
C PHE A 111 -7.67 5.95 0.55
N PHE A 112 -6.88 6.63 -0.29
CA PHE A 112 -6.35 7.96 0.04
C PHE A 112 -7.18 9.12 -0.52
N ASP A 113 -7.90 8.95 -1.63
CA ASP A 113 -8.87 9.93 -2.14
C ASP A 113 -10.12 10.08 -1.24
N ASN A 114 -10.38 9.12 -0.34
CA ASN A 114 -11.47 9.22 0.65
C ASN A 114 -11.02 9.87 1.96
N VAL A 115 -9.72 10.09 2.15
CA VAL A 115 -9.14 10.61 3.41
C VAL A 115 -8.60 12.04 3.24
N TYR A 116 -8.31 12.48 2.01
CA TYR A 116 -7.78 13.80 1.66
C TYR A 116 -8.50 14.41 0.45
#